data_AF-A0ABD3UCL5-F1
#
_entry.id   AF-A0ABD3UCL5-F1
#
_cell.length_a   1.000
_cell.length_b   1.000
_cell.length_c   1.000
_cell.angle_alpha   90.00
_cell.angle_beta   90.00
_cell.angle_gamma   90.00
#
_symmetry.space_group_name_H-M   'P 1'
#
loop_
_entity.id
_entity.type
_entity.pdbx_description
1 polymer ?
#
loop_
_entity_poly.entity_id
_entity_poly.type
_entity_poly.pdbx_seq_one_letter_code
_entity_poly.pdbx_strand_id
1 'polypeptide(L)'
;MAKFNVVQKRRRAAVADRKRLIHGDSKTGKLHQKPQPLTISGKRKRKLLKKWRREQKEALEKGLITMQDIEMAAADGPSNDDKKTTVKFPMKRSKLRVKQLKKKGKNKKSNKPVGEASVDTMVE
;
A
#
# COMPACT_ATOMS: atom_id res chain seq x y z
N MET A 1 -14.93 40.84 -0.90
CA MET A 1 -14.27 39.50 -0.86
C MET A 1 -13.21 39.34 0.23
N ALA A 2 -12.44 40.37 0.61
CA ALA A 2 -11.33 40.24 1.57
C ALA A 2 -11.73 39.83 3.00
N LYS A 3 -12.85 40.35 3.55
CA LYS A 3 -13.30 40.06 4.93
C LYS A 3 -13.55 38.58 5.20
N PHE A 4 -14.20 37.87 4.28
CA PHE A 4 -14.50 36.44 4.43
C PHE A 4 -13.22 35.61 4.51
N ASN A 5 -12.22 35.91 3.67
CA ASN A 5 -10.94 35.22 3.68
C ASN A 5 -10.17 35.45 5.00
N VAL A 6 -10.26 36.65 5.58
CA VAL A 6 -9.66 36.96 6.89
C VAL A 6 -10.33 36.13 7.99
N VAL A 7 -11.66 36.07 8.01
CA VAL A 7 -12.42 35.26 8.99
C VAL A 7 -12.10 33.77 8.84
N GLN A 8 -12.03 33.25 7.61
CA GLN A 8 -11.67 31.85 7.35
C GLN A 8 -10.23 31.54 7.76
N LYS A 9 -9.27 32.44 7.52
CA LYS A 9 -7.88 32.29 7.97
C LYS A 9 -7.80 32.21 9.50
N ARG A 10 -8.49 33.10 10.21
CA ARG A 10 -8.57 33.09 11.68
C ARG A 10 -9.18 31.79 12.21
N ARG A 11 -10.28 31.34 11.60
CA ARG A 11 -10.92 30.07 11.96
C ARG A 11 -9.97 28.88 11.76
N ARG A 12 -9.23 28.83 10.64
CA ARG A 12 -8.25 27.76 10.37
C ARG A 12 -7.10 27.77 11.38
N ALA A 13 -6.62 28.95 11.77
CA ALA A 13 -5.59 29.10 12.80
C ALA A 13 -6.09 28.56 14.16
N ALA A 14 -7.25 29.01 14.62
CA ALA A 14 -7.83 28.55 15.89
C ALA A 14 -8.05 27.02 15.94
N VAL A 15 -8.47 26.41 14.82
CA VAL A 15 -8.60 24.96 14.71
C VAL A 15 -7.23 24.26 14.79
N ALA A 16 -6.19 24.84 14.16
CA ALA A 16 -4.84 24.29 14.23
C ALA A 16 -4.28 24.35 15.66
N ASP A 17 -4.49 25.47 16.36
CA ASP A 17 -4.02 25.64 17.73
C ASP A 17 -4.75 24.71 18.70
N ARG A 18 -6.07 24.53 18.54
CA ARG A 18 -6.82 23.52 19.29
C ARG A 18 -6.27 22.11 19.07
N LYS A 19 -5.88 21.76 17.84
CA LYS A 19 -5.27 20.45 17.54
C LYS A 19 -3.91 20.29 18.21
N ARG A 20 -3.09 21.35 18.26
CA ARG A 20 -1.80 21.34 18.97
C ARG A 20 -1.97 21.22 20.47
N LEU A 21 -3.00 21.86 21.04
CA LEU A 21 -3.28 21.76 22.48
C LEU A 21 -3.72 20.35 22.90
N ILE A 22 -4.57 19.70 22.09
CA ILE A 22 -5.15 18.39 22.44
C ILE A 22 -4.22 17.23 22.04
N HIS A 23 -3.54 17.33 20.89
CA HIS A 23 -2.79 16.22 20.30
C HIS A 23 -1.31 16.53 20.03
N GLY A 24 -0.87 17.74 20.38
CA GLY A 24 0.53 18.12 20.25
C GLY A 24 1.40 17.49 21.32
N ASP A 25 2.67 17.41 21.00
CA ASP A 25 3.71 17.01 21.92
C ASP A 25 3.84 18.05 23.05
N SER A 26 3.93 17.61 24.30
CA SER A 26 3.95 18.47 25.49
C SER A 26 5.20 19.37 25.55
N LYS A 27 6.32 18.92 24.98
CA LYS A 27 7.58 19.67 24.98
C LYS A 27 7.68 20.65 23.81
N THR A 28 7.23 20.25 22.62
CA THR A 28 7.43 21.03 21.40
C THR A 28 6.19 21.80 20.94
N GLY A 29 5.01 21.49 21.47
CA GLY A 29 3.73 22.08 21.09
C GLY A 29 3.32 21.80 19.63
N LYS A 30 4.06 20.92 18.94
CA LYS A 30 3.81 20.56 17.54
C LYS A 30 2.98 19.29 17.47
N LEU A 31 2.12 19.20 16.46
CA LEU A 31 1.38 17.97 16.19
C LEU A 31 2.35 16.88 15.70
N HIS A 32 2.23 15.67 16.25
CA HIS A 32 3.04 14.53 15.80
C HIS A 32 2.81 14.24 14.32
N GLN A 33 3.90 14.26 13.54
CA GLN A 33 3.87 13.80 12.16
C GLN A 33 4.11 12.29 12.14
N LYS A 34 3.11 11.52 11.70
CA LYS A 34 3.31 10.08 11.46
C LYS A 34 4.20 9.95 10.23
N PRO A 35 5.39 9.31 10.33
CA PRO A 35 6.19 9.06 9.16
C PRO A 35 5.38 8.18 8.20
N GLN A 36 5.42 8.52 6.91
CA GLN A 36 4.79 7.67 5.91
C GLN A 36 5.53 6.32 5.89
N PRO A 37 4.80 5.19 5.86
CA PRO A 37 5.44 3.89 5.72
C PRO A 37 6.13 3.83 4.35
N LEU A 38 7.46 3.93 4.34
CA LEU A 38 8.24 3.81 3.12
C LEU A 38 8.25 2.34 2.69
N THR A 39 7.63 2.05 1.55
CA THR A 39 7.64 0.69 1.00
C THR A 39 9.01 0.38 0.41
N ILE A 40 9.69 -0.62 0.97
CA ILE A 40 10.99 -1.08 0.46
C ILE A 40 10.78 -1.87 -0.83
N SER A 41 11.41 -1.43 -1.92
CA SER A 41 11.42 -2.17 -3.20
C SER A 41 11.90 -3.62 -3.03
N GLY A 42 11.33 -4.56 -3.77
CA GLY A 42 11.73 -5.97 -3.75
C GLY A 42 13.22 -6.20 -3.99
N LYS A 43 13.86 -5.37 -4.85
CA LYS A 43 15.32 -5.40 -5.06
C LYS A 43 16.09 -5.04 -3.80
N ARG A 44 15.63 -4.04 -3.05
CA ARG A 44 16.24 -3.61 -1.78
C ARG A 44 16.02 -4.66 -0.69
N LYS A 45 14.82 -5.26 -0.60
CA LYS A 45 14.57 -6.42 0.29
C LYS A 45 15.54 -7.56 -0.01
N ARG A 46 15.71 -7.94 -1.28
CA ARG A 46 16.67 -8.99 -1.70
C ARG A 46 18.10 -8.65 -1.32
N LYS A 47 18.54 -7.40 -1.51
CA LYS A 47 19.88 -6.94 -1.10
C LYS A 47 20.07 -7.00 0.42
N LEU A 48 19.09 -6.56 1.20
CA LEU A 48 19.13 -6.62 2.66
C LEU A 48 19.21 -8.07 3.15
N LEU A 49 18.39 -8.98 2.59
CA LEU A 49 18.47 -10.40 2.92
C LEU A 49 19.83 -11.02 2.57
N LYS A 50 20.42 -10.66 1.42
CA LYS A 50 21.76 -11.13 1.06
C LYS A 50 22.84 -10.58 1.99
N LYS A 51 22.75 -9.30 2.37
CA LYS A 51 23.67 -8.68 3.32
C LYS A 51 23.55 -9.36 4.69
N TRP A 52 22.34 -9.54 5.18
CA TRP A 52 22.06 -10.22 6.44
C TRP A 52 22.63 -11.65 6.47
N ARG A 53 22.44 -12.45 5.41
CA ARG A 53 23.04 -13.80 5.33
C ARG A 53 24.57 -13.79 5.37
N ARG A 54 25.21 -12.79 4.75
CA ARG A 54 26.67 -12.65 4.81
C ARG A 54 27.12 -12.29 6.21
N GLU A 55 26.46 -11.33 6.85
CA GLU A 55 26.75 -10.93 8.23
C GLU A 55 26.57 -12.10 9.21
N GLN A 56 25.52 -12.91 9.05
CA GLN A 56 25.32 -14.13 9.84
C GLN A 56 26.45 -15.15 9.60
N LYS A 57 26.87 -15.36 8.35
CA LYS A 57 28.00 -16.26 8.03
C LYS A 57 29.32 -15.76 8.63
N GLU A 58 29.60 -14.46 8.53
CA GLU A 58 30.78 -13.84 9.13
C GLU A 58 30.75 -13.91 10.66
N ALA A 59 29.57 -13.77 11.27
CA ALA A 59 29.39 -13.90 12.71
C ALA A 59 29.59 -15.35 13.18
N LEU A 60 29.16 -16.35 12.40
CA LEU A 60 29.49 -17.75 12.64
C LEU A 60 30.99 -18.02 12.52
N GLU A 61 31.64 -17.51 11.47
CA GLU A 61 33.09 -17.66 11.24
C GLU A 61 33.93 -16.99 12.35
N LYS A 62 33.45 -15.88 12.90
CA LYS A 62 34.05 -15.18 14.05
C LYS A 62 33.71 -15.83 15.40
N GLY A 63 32.89 -16.89 15.42
CA GLY A 63 32.41 -17.54 16.64
C GLY A 63 31.49 -16.68 17.50
N LEU A 64 30.94 -15.60 16.94
CA LEU A 64 30.03 -14.67 17.62
C LEU A 64 28.59 -15.21 17.67
N ILE A 65 28.27 -16.18 16.82
CA ILE A 65 27.02 -16.96 16.84
C ILE A 65 27.43 -18.42 16.98
N THR A 66 26.87 -19.09 17.97
CA THR A 66 27.04 -20.53 18.20
C THR A 66 25.78 -21.29 17.78
N MET A 67 25.90 -22.60 17.57
CA MET A 67 24.74 -23.45 17.25
C MET A 67 23.62 -23.33 18.31
N GLN A 68 23.98 -23.09 19.57
CA GLN A 68 23.03 -22.87 20.66
C GLN A 68 22.20 -21.58 20.49
N ASP A 69 22.80 -20.51 19.96
CA ASP A 69 22.07 -19.26 19.70
C ASP A 69 21.02 -19.44 18.58
N ILE A 70 21.31 -20.31 17.61
CA ILE A 70 20.38 -20.68 16.54
C ILE A 70 19.21 -21.49 17.10
N GLU A 71 19.49 -22.46 17.98
CA GLU A 71 18.46 -23.27 18.63
C GLU A 71 17.52 -22.43 19.51
N MET A 72 18.07 -21.47 20.26
CA MET A 72 17.29 -20.55 21.09
C MET A 72 16.41 -19.63 20.24
N ALA A 73 16.92 -19.10 19.12
CA ALA A 73 16.15 -18.27 18.21
C ALA A 73 15.04 -19.04 17.46
N ALA A 74 15.21 -20.34 17.23
CA ALA A 74 14.20 -21.20 16.61
C ALA A 74 13.09 -21.62 17.58
N ALA A 75 13.39 -21.71 18.88
CA ALA A 75 12.41 -21.99 19.93
C ALA A 75 11.41 -20.83 20.10
N ASP A 76 11.85 -19.58 19.89
CA ASP A 76 11.01 -18.37 19.89
C ASP A 76 10.24 -18.16 18.57
N GLY A 77 9.75 -19.24 17.95
CA GLY A 77 9.03 -19.23 16.67
C GLY A 77 7.95 -18.13 16.54
N PRO A 78 7.54 -17.74 15.31
CA PRO A 78 6.83 -16.49 15.03
C PRO A 78 5.45 -16.43 15.69
N SER A 79 5.41 -15.98 16.93
CA SER A 79 4.19 -15.79 17.72
C SER A 79 3.54 -14.45 17.40
N ASN A 80 3.17 -14.21 16.14
CA ASN A 80 2.17 -13.20 15.83
C ASN A 80 1.35 -13.64 14.62
N ASP A 81 0.27 -14.35 14.94
CA ASP A 81 -0.90 -14.53 14.12
C ASP A 81 -1.34 -13.21 13.47
N ASP A 82 -1.00 -13.03 12.19
CA ASP A 82 -1.71 -12.09 11.33
C ASP A 82 -3.12 -12.65 11.05
N LYS A 83 -4.02 -12.54 12.05
CA LYS A 83 -5.47 -12.67 11.87
C LYS A 83 -5.92 -11.52 10.95
N LYS A 84 -5.74 -11.68 9.65
CA LYS A 84 -6.31 -10.81 8.62
C LYS A 84 -7.83 -10.91 8.71
N THR A 85 -8.44 -10.01 9.48
CA THR A 85 -9.87 -9.79 9.44
C THR A 85 -10.22 -9.26 8.05
N THR A 86 -11.09 -9.99 7.34
CA THR A 86 -11.60 -9.61 6.03
C THR A 86 -12.53 -8.41 6.21
N VAL A 87 -12.00 -7.19 6.03
CA VAL A 87 -12.82 -5.98 6.07
C VAL A 87 -13.72 -5.96 4.83
N LYS A 88 -14.99 -6.32 5.03
CA LYS A 88 -16.05 -6.21 4.00
C LYS A 88 -16.39 -4.74 3.80
N PHE A 89 -15.77 -4.09 2.83
CA PHE A 89 -16.16 -2.74 2.43
C PHE A 89 -17.53 -2.78 1.71
N PRO A 90 -18.54 -2.01 2.16
CA PRO A 90 -19.80 -1.92 1.45
C PRO A 90 -19.62 -1.07 0.18
N MET A 91 -19.48 -1.73 -0.97
CA MET A 91 -19.55 -1.08 -2.28
C MET A 91 -20.97 -0.56 -2.51
N LYS A 92 -21.20 0.74 -2.30
CA LYS A 92 -22.40 1.40 -2.83
C LYS A 92 -22.29 1.39 -4.36
N ARG A 93 -23.19 0.66 -5.02
CA ARG A 93 -23.28 0.58 -6.49
C ARG A 93 -23.46 2.00 -7.07
N SER A 94 -22.37 2.65 -7.45
CA SER A 94 -22.44 3.90 -8.20
C SER A 94 -22.93 3.58 -9.59
N LYS A 95 -24.16 3.99 -9.91
CA LYS A 95 -24.71 3.95 -11.28
C LYS A 95 -23.79 4.78 -12.18
N LEU A 96 -22.84 4.13 -12.84
CA LEU A 96 -22.00 4.71 -13.87
C LEU A 96 -22.93 5.14 -15.02
N ARG A 97 -23.31 6.42 -15.04
CA ARG A 97 -23.93 7.03 -16.21
C ARG A 97 -22.85 7.21 -17.26
N VAL A 98 -22.65 6.18 -18.09
CA VAL A 98 -21.89 6.27 -19.32
C VAL A 98 -22.61 7.28 -20.21
N LYS A 99 -22.07 8.49 -20.32
CA LYS A 99 -22.55 9.47 -21.30
C LYS A 99 -22.33 8.84 -22.68
N GLN A 100 -23.42 8.51 -23.36
CA GLN A 100 -23.41 8.05 -24.75
C GLN A 100 -22.67 9.10 -25.59
N LEU A 101 -21.47 8.75 -26.06
CA LEU A 101 -20.76 9.52 -27.07
C LEU A 101 -21.58 9.41 -28.36
N LYS A 102 -22.23 10.51 -28.75
CA LYS A 102 -22.88 10.64 -30.06
C LYS A 102 -21.83 10.46 -31.15
N LYS A 103 -21.77 9.29 -31.78
CA LYS A 103 -20.99 9.10 -33.01
C LYS A 103 -21.93 9.25 -34.21
N LYS A 104 -21.83 10.42 -34.86
CA LYS A 104 -22.35 10.71 -36.19
C LYS A 104 -21.18 10.50 -37.16
N GLY A 105 -21.28 9.56 -38.12
CA GLY A 105 -20.27 9.46 -39.18
C GLY A 105 -20.11 8.10 -39.88
N LYS A 106 -20.93 7.88 -40.92
CA LYS A 106 -20.68 7.22 -42.23
C LYS A 106 -19.79 5.96 -42.35
N ASN A 107 -20.45 4.88 -42.76
CA ASN A 107 -20.13 3.92 -43.84
C ASN A 107 -18.70 3.35 -44.02
N LYS A 108 -18.60 2.01 -43.90
CA LYS A 108 -17.99 1.15 -44.93
C LYS A 108 -18.71 -0.22 -44.95
N LYS A 109 -19.20 -0.60 -46.13
CA LYS A 109 -19.77 -1.92 -46.47
C LYS A 109 -18.64 -2.94 -46.67
N SER A 110 -18.86 -4.20 -46.27
CA SER A 110 -18.85 -5.36 -47.20
C SER A 110 -19.06 -6.71 -46.47
N ASN A 111 -20.12 -7.40 -46.88
CA ASN A 111 -20.33 -8.85 -47.06
C ASN A 111 -20.03 -9.90 -45.94
N LYS A 112 -21.15 -10.40 -45.39
CA LYS A 112 -21.57 -11.76 -44.94
C LYS A 112 -20.82 -13.00 -45.55
N PRO A 113 -21.06 -14.25 -45.06
CA PRO A 113 -20.95 -14.81 -43.69
C PRO A 113 -20.29 -16.24 -43.69
N VAL A 114 -20.40 -16.97 -42.57
CA VAL A 114 -20.31 -18.46 -42.40
C VAL A 114 -18.92 -19.04 -42.10
N GLY A 115 -18.89 -19.90 -41.08
CA GLY A 115 -17.84 -20.90 -40.87
C GLY A 115 -17.75 -21.37 -39.42
N GLU A 116 -18.43 -22.46 -39.12
CA GLU A 116 -18.47 -23.13 -37.82
C GLU A 116 -17.13 -23.75 -37.38
N ALA A 117 -17.01 -23.94 -36.07
CA ALA A 117 -16.37 -25.07 -35.38
C ALA A 117 -14.91 -25.46 -35.71
N SER A 118 -14.07 -25.40 -34.68
CA SER A 118 -13.08 -26.45 -34.39
C SER A 118 -12.64 -26.32 -32.93
N VAL A 119 -13.03 -27.32 -32.14
CA VAL A 119 -12.48 -27.66 -30.83
C VAL A 119 -11.24 -28.52 -31.10
N ASP A 120 -10.09 -28.20 -30.52
CA ASP A 120 -9.02 -29.17 -30.19
C ASP A 120 -8.00 -28.47 -29.25
N THR A 121 -7.89 -28.75 -27.94
CA THR A 121 -7.11 -29.81 -27.23
C THR A 121 -5.59 -29.86 -27.49
N MET A 122 -4.85 -30.22 -26.41
CA MET A 122 -3.38 -30.38 -26.18
C MET A 122 -2.70 -29.15 -25.52
N VAL A 123 -2.29 -29.15 -24.23
CA VAL A 123 -1.26 -29.96 -23.50
C VAL A 123 0.09 -29.83 -24.23
N GLU A 124 1.20 -29.30 -23.68
CA GLU A 124 1.79 -29.33 -22.33
C GLU A 124 2.09 -27.95 -21.71
#